data_AF-A0A9P7N1U2-F1
#
_entry.id   AF-A0A9P7N1U2-F1
#
_cell.length_a   1.000
_cell.length_b   1.000
_cell.length_c   1.000
_cell.angle_alpha   90.00
_cell.angle_beta   90.00
_cell.angle_gamma   90.00
#
_symmetry.space_group_name_H-M   'P 1'
#
loop_
_entity.id
_entity.type
_entity.pdbx_description
1 polymer ?
#
loop_
_entity_poly.entity_id
_entity_poly.type
_entity_poly.pdbx_seq_one_letter_code
_entity_poly.pdbx_strand_id
1 'polypeptide(L)'
;MITNFGRAALLGSASHPRPDNLPKLTSIQIEALDAVEAIAKATQLEIQTQAGDIHFINNLAILHRREGFVNGTSYMEKRHLVRMRLRDDTVGWSIPQELQHEWTQAFANQALARVWHVEPMPDGYFPLRSQSN
;
A
#
# COMPACT_ATOMS: atom_id res chain seq x y z
N MET A 1 8.27 0.36 0.74
CA MET A 1 7.24 0.99 -0.16
C MET A 1 7.32 2.50 0.00
N ILE A 2 7.59 3.22 -1.08
CA ILE A 2 8.35 4.49 -1.00
C ILE A 2 7.53 5.73 -0.61
N THR A 3 6.20 5.73 -0.78
CA THR A 3 5.30 6.61 -0.03
C THR A 3 4.17 5.78 0.57
N ASN A 4 4.47 5.05 1.65
CA ASN A 4 3.45 4.38 2.46
C ASN A 4 3.27 5.12 3.76
N PHE A 5 2.19 5.91 3.86
CA PHE A 5 1.79 6.52 5.12
C PHE A 5 0.79 5.63 5.82
N GLY A 6 1.15 5.14 7.01
CA GLY A 6 0.29 4.32 7.83
C GLY A 6 0.63 4.51 9.30
N ARG A 7 -0.37 4.84 10.11
CA ARG A 7 -0.20 5.10 11.54
C ARG A 7 -0.03 3.80 12.35
N ALA A 8 -0.62 2.71 11.88
CA ALA A 8 -0.72 1.46 12.65
C ALA A 8 0.64 0.87 13.03
N ALA A 9 1.66 0.98 12.19
CA ALA A 9 3.00 0.48 12.53
C ALA A 9 3.66 1.28 13.67
N LEU A 10 3.29 2.55 13.83
CA LEU A 10 3.86 3.47 14.82
C LEU A 10 3.00 3.62 16.06
N LEU A 11 1.68 3.47 15.95
CA LEU A 11 0.73 3.69 17.05
C LEU A 11 -0.01 2.41 17.48
N GLY A 12 0.11 1.33 16.71
CA GLY A 12 -0.72 0.14 16.88
C GLY A 12 -2.12 0.33 16.29
N SER A 13 -2.92 -0.73 16.37
CA SER A 13 -4.34 -0.75 16.04
C SER A 13 -5.06 -1.76 16.94
N ALA A 14 -6.40 -1.77 16.93
CA ALA A 14 -7.18 -2.75 17.70
C ALA A 14 -6.81 -4.21 17.35
N SER A 15 -6.56 -4.49 16.07
CA SER A 15 -6.18 -5.82 15.59
C SER A 15 -4.69 -6.12 15.74
N HIS A 16 -3.85 -5.10 15.88
CA HIS A 16 -2.40 -5.23 16.02
C HIS A 16 -1.90 -4.25 17.09
N PRO A 17 -2.05 -4.58 18.38
CA PRO A 17 -1.56 -3.75 19.47
C PRO A 17 -0.05 -3.51 19.33
N ARG A 18 0.40 -2.29 19.62
CA ARG A 18 1.82 -1.97 19.58
C ARG A 18 2.50 -2.55 20.84
N PRO A 19 3.60 -3.29 20.70
CA PRO A 19 4.34 -3.79 21.87
C PRO A 19 4.84 -2.65 22.78
N ASP A 20 4.63 -2.80 24.09
CA ASP A 20 4.98 -1.77 25.09
C ASP A 20 6.49 -1.55 25.25
N ASN A 21 7.31 -2.51 24.80
CA ASN A 21 8.77 -2.41 24.83
C ASN A 21 9.34 -1.48 23.75
N LEU A 22 8.52 -1.02 22.80
CA LEU A 22 8.97 -0.08 21.77
C LEU A 22 8.92 1.37 22.29
N PRO A 23 9.86 2.24 21.87
CA PRO A 23 9.84 3.64 22.26
C PRO A 23 8.53 4.33 21.87
N LYS A 24 7.94 5.08 22.81
CA LYS A 24 6.78 5.94 22.53
C LYS A 24 7.18 7.03 21.53
N LEU A 25 6.23 7.43 20.69
CA LEU A 25 6.43 8.58 19.83
C LEU A 25 6.47 9.85 20.67
N THR A 26 7.33 10.78 20.27
CA THR A 26 7.34 12.14 20.83
C THR A 26 6.10 12.92 20.39
N SER A 27 5.78 14.01 21.10
CA SER A 27 4.69 14.91 20.71
C SER A 27 4.86 15.44 19.29
N ILE A 28 6.09 15.84 18.91
CA ILE A 28 6.42 16.35 17.57
C ILE A 28 6.20 15.29 16.49
N GLN A 29 6.54 14.02 16.77
CA GLN A 29 6.29 12.93 15.82
C GLN A 29 4.79 12.68 15.62
N ILE A 30 3.99 12.75 16.70
CA ILE A 30 2.53 12.62 16.61
C ILE A 30 1.96 13.78 15.81
N GLU A 31 2.37 15.01 16.10
CA GLU A 31 1.97 16.21 15.37
C GLU A 31 2.32 16.12 13.88
N ALA A 32 3.49 15.60 13.53
CA ALA A 32 3.88 15.40 12.14
C ALA A 32 2.97 14.38 11.42
N LEU A 33 2.60 13.28 12.09
CA LEU A 33 1.64 12.31 11.54
C LEU A 33 0.26 12.95 11.33
N ASP A 34 -0.18 13.76 12.28
CA ASP A 34 -1.47 14.47 12.23
C ASP A 34 -1.49 15.49 11.09
N ALA A 35 -0.39 16.23 10.89
CA ALA A 35 -0.24 17.18 9.80
C ALA A 35 -0.32 16.49 8.43
N VAL A 36 0.41 15.38 8.24
CA VAL A 36 0.35 14.61 6.99
C VAL A 36 -1.07 14.12 6.71
N GLU A 37 -1.76 13.59 7.72
CA GLU A 37 -3.14 13.12 7.57
C GLU A 37 -4.13 14.26 7.26
N ALA A 38 -4.00 15.39 7.94
CA ALA A 38 -4.84 16.56 7.71
C ALA A 38 -4.67 17.11 6.28
N ILE A 39 -3.43 17.25 5.82
CA ILE A 39 -3.13 17.71 4.45
C ILE A 39 -3.64 16.71 3.42
N ALA A 40 -3.41 15.41 3.65
CA ALA A 40 -3.88 14.37 2.75
C ALA A 40 -5.41 14.39 2.61
N LYS A 41 -6.15 14.57 3.71
CA LYS A 41 -7.62 14.71 3.68
C LYS A 41 -8.07 15.99 2.99
N ALA A 42 -7.41 17.12 3.26
CA ALA A 42 -7.77 18.40 2.66
C ALA A 42 -7.55 18.44 1.13
N THR A 43 -6.65 17.59 0.62
CA THR A 43 -6.28 17.53 -0.81
C THR A 43 -6.74 16.24 -1.49
N GLN A 44 -7.58 15.44 -0.83
CA GLN A 44 -7.93 14.12 -1.34
C GLN A 44 -8.79 14.20 -2.61
N LEU A 45 -8.56 13.26 -3.51
CA LEU A 45 -9.42 12.97 -4.64
C LEU A 45 -10.06 11.60 -4.42
N GLU A 46 -11.38 11.54 -4.46
CA GLU A 46 -12.13 10.29 -4.39
C GLU A 46 -12.43 9.79 -5.80
N ILE A 47 -12.03 8.54 -6.07
CA ILE A 47 -12.22 7.91 -7.37
C ILE A 47 -13.12 6.69 -7.18
N GLN A 48 -14.27 6.70 -7.86
CA GLN A 48 -15.18 5.56 -7.92
C GLN A 48 -14.72 4.57 -8.99
N THR A 49 -13.74 3.73 -8.65
CA THR A 49 -13.23 2.68 -9.57
C THR A 49 -14.32 1.74 -10.03
N GLN A 50 -14.49 1.62 -11.35
CA GLN A 50 -15.35 0.65 -12.02
C GLN A 50 -14.53 -0.51 -12.60
N ALA A 51 -15.22 -1.59 -12.98
CA ALA A 51 -14.59 -2.69 -13.70
C ALA A 51 -14.03 -2.20 -15.04
N GLY A 52 -12.76 -2.50 -15.29
CA GLY A 52 -12.04 -2.04 -16.48
C GLY A 52 -11.21 -0.76 -16.28
N ASP A 53 -11.41 -0.02 -15.18
CA ASP A 53 -10.60 1.16 -14.88
C ASP A 53 -9.15 0.80 -14.56
N ILE A 54 -8.22 1.63 -15.04
CA ILE A 54 -6.79 1.49 -14.78
C ILE A 54 -6.27 2.77 -14.12
N HIS A 55 -5.70 2.64 -12.93
CA HIS A 55 -5.12 3.76 -12.19
C HIS A 55 -3.59 3.70 -12.27
N PHE A 56 -2.98 4.73 -12.88
CA PHE A 56 -1.54 4.95 -12.80
C PHE A 56 -1.23 5.91 -11.66
N ILE A 57 -0.45 5.45 -10.68
CA ILE A 57 -0.13 6.22 -9.47
C ILE A 57 1.38 6.37 -9.37
N ASN A 58 1.86 7.61 -9.34
CA ASN A 58 3.26 7.89 -9.01
C ASN A 58 3.48 7.70 -7.50
N ASN A 59 4.04 6.55 -7.12
CA ASN A 59 4.32 6.16 -5.73
C ASN A 59 5.50 6.92 -5.08
N LEU A 60 6.01 7.98 -5.72
CA LEU A 60 6.96 8.93 -5.11
C LEU A 60 6.27 10.24 -4.71
N ALA A 61 5.06 10.49 -5.20
CA ALA A 61 4.38 11.77 -5.06
C ALA A 61 2.95 11.66 -4.50
N ILE A 62 2.28 10.52 -4.68
CA ILE A 62 0.85 10.38 -4.39
C ILE A 62 0.63 9.34 -3.29
N LEU A 63 0.03 9.79 -2.19
CA LEU A 63 -0.57 8.91 -1.19
C LEU A 63 -1.89 8.34 -1.74
N HIS A 64 -2.13 7.04 -1.53
CA HIS A 64 -3.35 6.39 -1.96
C HIS A 64 -3.86 5.44 -0.87
N ARG A 65 -5.18 5.39 -0.67
CA ARG A 65 -5.83 4.54 0.33
C ARG A 65 -7.13 3.91 -0.19
N ARG A 66 -7.46 2.77 0.43
CA ARG A 66 -8.78 2.10 0.50
C ARG A 66 -9.66 2.69 1.60
N GLU A 67 -10.90 3.10 1.32
CA GLU A 67 -11.97 3.10 2.33
C GLU A 67 -12.28 1.66 2.83
N GLY A 68 -12.93 1.56 3.99
CA GLY A 68 -13.55 0.32 4.46
C GLY A 68 -14.74 -0.05 3.56
N PHE A 69 -14.92 -1.34 3.30
CA PHE A 69 -15.98 -1.84 2.42
C PHE A 69 -16.34 -3.28 2.81
N VAL A 70 -17.54 -3.71 2.43
CA VAL A 70 -18.02 -5.08 2.61
C VAL A 70 -18.18 -5.70 1.23
N ASN A 71 -17.68 -6.91 1.04
CA ASN A 71 -17.89 -7.65 -0.20
C ASN A 71 -19.36 -8.11 -0.31
N GLY A 72 -19.86 -8.25 -1.54
CA GLY A 72 -21.12 -8.95 -1.77
C GLY A 72 -21.02 -10.46 -1.50
N THR A 73 -22.16 -11.14 -1.61
CA THR A 73 -22.27 -12.57 -1.29
C THR A 73 -21.80 -13.46 -2.45
N SER A 74 -21.88 -12.97 -3.68
CA SER A 74 -21.40 -13.67 -4.88
C SER A 74 -19.93 -13.36 -5.20
N TYR A 75 -19.27 -14.28 -5.91
CA TYR A 75 -17.90 -14.08 -6.38
C TYR A 75 -17.76 -12.85 -7.30
N MET A 76 -18.78 -12.55 -8.10
CA MET A 76 -18.81 -11.38 -9.01
C MET A 76 -18.95 -10.04 -8.27
N GLU A 77 -19.33 -10.07 -7.00
CA GLU A 77 -19.52 -8.89 -6.15
C GLU A 77 -18.34 -8.67 -5.20
N LYS A 78 -17.37 -9.60 -5.20
CA LYS A 78 -16.11 -9.45 -4.47
C LYS A 78 -15.17 -8.56 -5.30
N ARG A 79 -14.60 -7.52 -4.67
CA ARG A 79 -13.65 -6.65 -5.35
C ARG A 79 -12.36 -7.41 -5.68
N HIS A 80 -12.02 -7.49 -6.97
CA HIS A 80 -10.76 -8.03 -7.45
C HIS A 80 -9.95 -6.96 -8.16
N LEU A 81 -8.70 -6.74 -7.73
CA LEU A 81 -7.78 -5.78 -8.36
C LEU A 81 -6.42 -6.43 -8.58
N VAL A 82 -5.90 -6.27 -9.80
CA VAL A 82 -4.52 -6.61 -10.14
C VAL A 82 -3.66 -5.38 -9.97
N ARG A 83 -2.55 -5.50 -9.22
CA ARG A 83 -1.61 -4.40 -8.99
C ARG A 83 -0.23 -4.73 -9.53
N MET A 84 0.34 -3.80 -10.30
CA MET A 84 1.71 -3.88 -10.79
C MET A 84 2.56 -2.76 -10.20
N ARG A 85 3.85 -3.05 -10.00
CA ARG A 85 4.86 -2.02 -9.74
C ARG A 85 5.66 -1.84 -11.02
N LEU A 86 5.72 -0.60 -11.49
CA LEU A 86 6.40 -0.23 -12.71
C LEU A 86 7.59 0.67 -12.37
N ARG A 87 8.67 0.51 -13.13
CA ARG A 87 9.86 1.37 -13.08
C ARG A 87 10.31 1.60 -14.51
N ASP A 88 10.63 2.85 -14.82
CA ASP A 88 11.31 3.22 -16.04
C ASP A 88 12.79 3.46 -15.73
N ASP A 89 13.68 2.71 -16.38
CA ASP A 89 15.13 2.79 -16.16
C ASP A 89 15.79 3.96 -16.93
N THR A 90 15.04 4.64 -17.80
CA THR A 90 15.52 5.73 -18.65
C THR A 90 15.07 7.11 -18.17
N VAL A 91 13.81 7.23 -17.72
CA VAL A 91 13.20 8.51 -17.30
C VAL A 91 12.59 8.47 -15.89
N GLY A 92 12.93 7.45 -15.10
CA GLY A 92 12.52 7.35 -13.70
C GLY A 92 13.07 8.48 -12.83
N TRP A 93 12.31 8.88 -11.80
CA TRP A 93 12.80 9.83 -10.81
C TRP A 93 13.92 9.21 -9.97
N SER A 94 14.85 10.06 -9.50
CA SER A 94 15.89 9.63 -8.58
C SER A 94 15.29 9.11 -7.29
N ILE A 95 15.78 7.96 -6.84
CA ILE A 95 15.31 7.34 -5.59
C ILE A 95 16.14 7.86 -4.42
N PRO A 96 15.51 8.38 -3.35
CA PRO A 96 16.22 8.79 -2.14
C PRO A 96 17.08 7.67 -1.57
N GLN A 97 18.23 8.01 -1.01
CA GLN A 97 19.20 7.04 -0.51
C GLN A 97 18.59 6.09 0.52
N GLU A 98 17.73 6.62 1.38
CA GLU A 98 17.02 5.92 2.46
C GLU A 98 16.11 4.81 1.93
N LEU A 99 15.73 4.89 0.65
CA LEU A 99 14.78 3.99 0.01
C LEU A 99 15.44 3.01 -0.97
N GLN A 100 16.76 3.08 -1.13
CA GLN A 100 17.51 2.23 -2.07
C GLN A 100 17.39 0.75 -1.76
N HIS A 101 17.36 0.37 -0.48
CA HIS A 101 17.19 -1.02 -0.08
C HIS A 101 15.84 -1.58 -0.54
N GLU A 102 14.75 -0.90 -0.17
CA GLU A 102 13.38 -1.24 -0.58
C GLU A 102 13.22 -1.28 -2.10
N TRP A 103 13.84 -0.33 -2.78
CA TRP A 103 13.83 -0.23 -4.24
C TRP A 103 14.54 -1.41 -4.90
N THR A 104 15.73 -1.76 -4.41
CA THR A 104 16.51 -2.91 -4.89
C THR A 104 15.75 -4.20 -4.69
N GLN A 105 15.15 -4.42 -3.51
CA GLN A 105 14.31 -5.59 -3.25
C GLN A 105 13.11 -5.68 -4.21
N ALA A 106 12.52 -4.55 -4.58
CA ALA A 106 11.36 -4.52 -5.47
C ALA A 106 11.70 -4.80 -6.95
N PHE A 107 12.87 -4.38 -7.44
CA PHE A 107 13.17 -4.36 -8.88
C PHE A 107 14.42 -5.13 -9.31
N ALA A 108 15.40 -5.36 -8.43
CA ALA A 108 16.64 -6.05 -8.81
C ALA A 108 16.52 -7.57 -8.79
N ASN A 109 15.51 -8.13 -8.12
CA ASN A 109 15.32 -9.56 -8.04
C ASN A 109 14.63 -10.12 -9.30
N GLN A 110 15.42 -10.44 -10.31
CA GLN A 110 14.95 -11.03 -11.57
C GLN A 110 14.43 -12.48 -11.43
N ALA A 111 14.70 -13.14 -10.30
CA ALA A 111 14.29 -14.53 -10.06
C ALA A 111 12.84 -14.69 -9.61
N LEU A 112 12.14 -13.60 -9.29
CA LEU A 112 10.71 -13.66 -8.93
C LEU A 112 9.87 -13.83 -10.20
N ALA A 113 9.12 -14.93 -10.26
CA ALA A 113 8.13 -15.14 -11.31
C ALA A 113 7.12 -13.99 -11.32
N ARG A 114 6.99 -13.31 -12.45
CA ARG A 114 5.99 -12.25 -12.66
C ARG A 114 4.64 -12.92 -12.94
N VAL A 115 3.89 -13.21 -11.88
CA VAL A 115 2.57 -13.83 -11.95
C VAL A 115 1.50 -12.79 -11.65
N TRP A 116 0.50 -12.69 -12.54
CA TRP A 116 -0.68 -11.86 -12.34
C TRP A 116 -1.92 -12.73 -12.28
N HIS A 117 -2.62 -12.68 -11.17
CA HIS A 117 -3.89 -13.38 -10.99
C HIS A 117 -5.01 -12.53 -11.57
N VAL A 118 -5.23 -12.65 -12.88
CA VAL A 118 -6.31 -11.93 -13.57
C VAL A 118 -7.67 -12.38 -13.05
N GLU A 119 -7.79 -13.66 -12.72
CA GLU A 119 -8.95 -14.22 -12.04
C GLU A 119 -8.74 -14.25 -10.51
N PRO A 120 -9.81 -14.13 -9.70
CA PRO A 120 -9.73 -14.35 -8.26
C PRO A 120 -9.18 -15.74 -7.92
N MET A 121 -8.26 -15.80 -6.96
CA MET A 121 -7.77 -17.08 -6.45
C MET A 121 -8.82 -17.76 -5.55
N PRO A 122 -8.83 -19.10 -5.46
CA PRO A 122 -9.69 -19.81 -4.52
C PRO A 122 -9.48 -19.33 -3.08
N ASP A 123 -10.55 -19.39 -2.28
CA ASP A 123 -10.49 -19.00 -0.87
C ASP A 123 -9.39 -19.80 -0.13
N GLY A 124 -8.57 -19.11 0.67
CA GLY A 124 -7.46 -19.71 1.42
C GLY A 124 -6.14 -19.84 0.67
N TYR A 125 -6.09 -19.52 -0.64
CA TYR A 125 -4.87 -19.57 -1.43
C TYR A 125 -4.19 -18.19 -1.51
N PHE A 126 -3.09 -18.02 -0.75
CA PHE A 126 -2.31 -16.78 -0.70
C PHE A 126 -0.84 -17.04 -1.07
N PRO A 127 -0.47 -17.08 -2.36
CA PRO A 127 0.88 -17.50 -2.76
C PRO A 127 1.98 -16.51 -2.34
N LEU A 128 1.60 -15.29 -1.97
CA LEU A 128 2.52 -14.19 -1.62
C LEU A 128 2.35 -13.69 -0.17
N ARG A 129 1.54 -14.36 0.67
CA ARG A 129 1.33 -13.96 2.07
C ARG A 129 1.18 -15.18 2.97
N SER A 130 1.68 -15.09 4.19
CA SER A 130 1.52 -16.13 5.22
C SER A 130 0.21 -16.03 6.02
N GLN A 131 -0.52 -14.91 5.95
CA GLN A 131 -1.76 -14.68 6.71
C GLN A 131 -2.80 -13.88 5.89
N SER A 132 -4.07 -14.13 6.16
CA SER A 132 -5.21 -13.33 5.67
C SER A 132 -5.37 -12.04 6.49
N ASN A 133 -5.91 -11.00 5.86
CA ASN A 133 -6.27 -9.73 6.54
C ASN A 133 -7.42 -9.90 7.53
#